data_AF-A0A354X5P2-F1
#
_entry.id   AF-A0A354X5P2-F1
#
_cell.length_a   1.000
_cell.length_b   1.000
_cell.length_c   1.000
_cell.angle_alpha   90.00
_cell.angle_beta   90.00
_cell.angle_gamma   90.00
#
_symmetry.space_group_name_H-M   'P 1'
#
loop_
_entity.id
_entity.type
_entity.pdbx_description
1 polymer ?
#
loop_
_entity_poly.entity_id
_entity_poly.type
_entity_poly.pdbx_seq_one_letter_code
_entity_poly.pdbx_strand_id
1 'polypeptide(L)'
;GPCVVTQIKTAEKDGYDSVQLGFVDKKDKHTPNAEKGHFKKAGVTPKRHLVEFKGFEESYKLGSEISVEIFNDTIFVDVVGTSKGKGFQGV
;
A
#
# COMPACT_ATOMS: atom_id res chain seq x y z
N GLY A 1 -2.19 -10.61 -5.73
CA GLY A 1 -1.97 -10.94 -4.31
C GLY A 1 -2.70 -9.92 -3.47
N PRO A 2 -3.22 -10.28 -2.30
CA PRO A 2 -4.08 -9.42 -1.50
C PRO A 2 -3.39 -8.09 -1.14
N CYS A 3 -4.20 -7.04 -1.00
CA CYS A 3 -3.77 -5.76 -0.43
C CYS A 3 -3.73 -5.92 1.09
N VAL A 4 -2.56 -5.74 1.71
CA VAL A 4 -2.41 -5.87 3.17
C VAL A 4 -1.98 -4.56 3.80
N VAL A 5 -2.42 -4.30 5.02
CA VAL A 5 -1.97 -3.14 5.79
C VAL A 5 -0.57 -3.39 6.37
N THR A 6 0.41 -2.61 5.92
CA THR A 6 1.82 -2.75 6.34
C THR A 6 2.20 -1.73 7.42
N GLN A 7 1.56 -0.56 7.42
CA GLN A 7 1.77 0.47 8.43
C GLN A 7 0.52 1.32 8.62
N ILE A 8 0.29 1.76 9.86
CA ILE A 8 -0.71 2.76 10.21
C ILE A 8 0.09 3.96 10.72
N LYS A 9 -0.11 5.12 10.09
CA LYS A 9 0.51 6.38 10.49
C LYS A 9 -0.50 7.23 11.22
N THR A 10 -0.04 7.91 12.27
CA THR A 10 -0.88 8.79 13.09
C THR A 10 -0.30 10.20 13.13
N ALA A 11 -1.17 11.19 13.28
CA ALA A 11 -0.76 12.60 13.39
C ALA A 11 0.31 12.83 14.47
N GLU A 12 0.22 12.15 15.62
CA GLU A 12 1.16 12.29 16.74
C GLU A 12 2.57 11.78 16.44
N LYS A 13 2.69 10.69 15.66
CA LYS A 13 3.98 10.02 15.42
C LYS A 13 4.60 10.39 14.07
N ASP A 14 3.76 10.59 13.07
CA ASP A 14 4.15 10.73 11.66
C ASP A 14 3.77 12.10 11.08
N GLY A 15 3.00 12.92 11.80
CA GLY A 15 2.56 14.26 11.37
C GLY A 15 1.32 14.27 10.47
N TYR A 16 0.74 13.11 10.16
CA TYR A 16 -0.54 12.96 9.44
C TYR A 16 -1.11 11.56 9.60
N ASP A 17 -2.42 11.42 9.34
CA ASP A 17 -3.11 10.13 9.35
C ASP A 17 -3.10 9.50 7.95
N SER A 18 -2.66 8.25 7.88
CA SER A 18 -2.69 7.47 6.64
C SER A 18 -2.53 5.98 6.91
N VAL A 19 -2.96 5.18 5.94
CA VAL A 19 -2.77 3.72 5.94
C VAL A 19 -1.86 3.36 4.77
N GLN A 20 -0.80 2.61 5.07
CA GLN A 20 0.08 2.05 4.06
C GLN A 20 -0.37 0.64 3.68
N LEU A 21 -0.56 0.42 2.39
CA LEU A 21 -0.93 -0.86 1.81
C LEU A 21 0.22 -1.46 1.01
N GLY A 22 0.40 -2.77 1.19
CA GLY A 22 1.33 -3.59 0.44
C GLY A 22 0.62 -4.49 -0.57
N PHE A 23 1.12 -4.52 -1.80
CA PHE A 23 0.58 -5.32 -2.89
C PHE A 23 1.68 -6.14 -3.60
N VAL A 24 1.31 -7.35 -4.02
CA VAL A 24 2.15 -8.38 -4.68
C VAL A 24 3.27 -8.90 -3.78
N ASP A 25 3.37 -10.22 -3.63
CA ASP A 25 4.46 -10.83 -2.87
C ASP A 25 5.82 -10.65 -3.52
N LYS A 26 6.82 -10.37 -2.68
CA LYS A 26 8.23 -10.22 -3.02
C LYS A 26 9.02 -11.31 -2.30
N LYS A 27 9.99 -11.92 -3.00
CA LYS A 27 10.86 -12.94 -2.41
C LYS A 27 11.76 -12.31 -1.34
N ASP A 28 11.92 -13.00 -0.22
CA ASP A 28 12.76 -12.54 0.90
C ASP A 28 14.21 -12.24 0.47
N LYS A 29 14.78 -13.06 -0.41
CA LYS A 29 16.14 -12.85 -0.96
C LYS A 29 16.32 -11.56 -1.77
N HIS A 30 15.23 -10.94 -2.25
CA HIS A 30 15.26 -9.67 -2.98
C HIS A 30 14.85 -8.48 -2.10
N THR A 31 14.63 -8.70 -0.81
CA THR A 31 14.13 -7.70 0.12
C THR A 31 15.28 -7.17 0.98
N PRO A 32 15.53 -5.85 1.01
CA PRO A 32 16.52 -5.26 1.90
C PRO A 32 16.19 -5.51 3.38
N ASN A 33 17.21 -5.60 4.24
CA ASN A 33 17.01 -5.93 5.66
C ASN A 33 16.10 -4.92 6.40
N ALA A 34 16.16 -3.64 6.05
CA ALA A 34 15.28 -2.62 6.63
C ALA A 34 13.79 -2.90 6.31
N GLU A 35 13.49 -3.22 5.06
CA GLU A 35 12.14 -3.62 4.63
C GLU A 35 11.68 -4.90 5.33
N LYS A 36 12.56 -5.90 5.49
CA LYS A 36 12.21 -7.14 6.20
C LYS A 36 11.74 -6.87 7.63
N GLY A 37 12.44 -5.99 8.36
CA GLY A 37 12.05 -5.60 9.71
C GLY A 37 10.68 -4.93 9.75
N HIS A 38 10.42 -4.04 8.78
CA HIS A 38 9.13 -3.38 8.60
C HIS A 38 7.99 -4.39 8.35
N PHE A 39 8.14 -5.28 7.38
CA PHE A 39 7.13 -6.31 7.08
C PHE A 39 6.92 -7.30 8.23
N LYS A 40 8.01 -7.67 8.93
CA LYS A 40 7.95 -8.55 10.10
C LYS A 40 7.17 -7.92 11.26
N LYS A 41 7.28 -6.60 11.47
CA LYS A 41 6.50 -5.88 12.48
C LYS A 41 5.00 -5.92 12.20
N ALA A 42 4.61 -5.89 10.93
CA ALA A 42 3.22 -6.04 10.49
C ALA A 42 2.76 -7.50 10.39
N GLY A 43 3.66 -8.47 10.57
CA GLY A 43 3.34 -9.91 10.48
C GLY A 43 3.04 -10.40 9.07
N VAL A 44 3.46 -9.67 8.03
CA VAL A 44 3.15 -9.97 6.63
C VAL A 44 4.39 -10.36 5.83
N THR A 45 4.19 -11.05 4.71
CA THR A 45 5.24 -11.31 3.72
C THR A 45 5.71 -10.01 3.07
N PRO A 46 6.98 -9.92 2.63
CA PRO A 46 7.45 -8.76 1.88
C PRO A 46 6.59 -8.50 0.66
N LYS A 47 6.24 -7.23 0.44
CA LYS A 47 5.42 -6.80 -0.70
C LYS A 47 6.24 -5.98 -1.70
N ARG A 48 5.86 -6.03 -2.98
CA ARG A 48 6.58 -5.37 -4.07
C ARG A 48 6.21 -3.90 -4.21
N HIS A 49 4.93 -3.59 -4.00
CA HIS A 49 4.41 -2.24 -4.07
C HIS A 49 3.94 -1.83 -2.69
N LEU A 50 4.33 -0.63 -2.26
CA LEU A 50 3.88 0.03 -1.05
C LEU A 50 3.28 1.36 -1.45
N VAL A 51 2.03 1.61 -1.06
CA VAL A 51 1.32 2.85 -1.36
C VAL A 51 0.60 3.33 -0.12
N GLU A 52 0.64 4.63 0.12
CA GLU A 52 -0.08 5.26 1.24
C GLU A 52 -1.35 5.90 0.73
N PHE A 53 -2.42 5.71 1.49
CA PHE A 53 -3.68 6.35 1.22
C PHE A 53 -4.10 7.15 2.46
N LYS A 54 -4.58 8.37 2.23
CA LYS A 54 -5.01 9.32 3.27
C LYS A 54 -6.54 9.35 3.35
N GLY A 55 -7.07 9.83 4.47
CA GLY A 55 -8.50 10.08 4.62
C GLY A 55 -9.35 8.84 4.87
N PHE A 56 -8.81 7.79 5.50
CA PHE A 56 -9.62 6.68 6.00
C PHE A 56 -10.19 7.06 7.36
N GLU A 57 -11.51 7.06 7.46
CA GLU A 57 -12.21 7.19 8.74
C GLU A 57 -12.25 5.85 9.49
N GLU A 58 -12.14 4.73 8.76
CA GLU A 58 -12.09 3.40 9.34
C GLU A 58 -10.70 3.08 9.93
N SER A 59 -10.70 2.58 11.16
CA SER A 59 -9.47 2.09 11.80
C SER A 59 -9.15 0.68 11.30
N TYR A 60 -8.16 0.56 10.43
CA TYR A 60 -7.62 -0.75 10.05
C TYR A 60 -6.61 -1.27 11.08
N LYS A 61 -6.39 -2.58 11.10
CA LYS A 61 -5.34 -3.21 11.92
C LYS A 61 -4.14 -3.57 11.06
N LEU A 62 -2.95 -3.58 11.67
CA LEU A 62 -1.74 -4.08 11.01
C LEU A 62 -1.95 -5.52 10.57
N GLY A 63 -1.54 -5.83 9.33
CA GLY A 63 -1.67 -7.15 8.75
C GLY A 63 -3.07 -7.50 8.22
N SER A 64 -4.06 -6.63 8.38
CA SER A 64 -5.39 -6.84 7.79
C SER A 64 -5.32 -6.87 6.26
N GLU A 65 -6.06 -7.80 5.66
CA GLU A 65 -6.29 -7.86 4.22
C GLU A 65 -7.49 -6.98 3.84
N ILE A 66 -7.36 -6.29 2.71
CA ILE A 66 -8.41 -5.47 2.10
C ILE A 66 -8.88 -6.18 0.83
N SER A 67 -10.16 -6.55 0.82
CA SER A 67 -10.85 -7.19 -0.31
C SER A 67 -11.42 -6.16 -1.28
N VAL A 68 -11.87 -6.61 -2.45
CA VAL A 68 -12.55 -5.77 -3.45
C VAL A 68 -13.95 -5.33 -2.95
N GLU A 69 -14.46 -5.95 -1.89
CA GLU A 69 -15.80 -5.70 -1.34
C GLU A 69 -15.98 -4.27 -0.83
N ILE A 70 -14.88 -3.56 -0.54
CA ILE A 70 -14.91 -2.13 -0.19
C ILE A 70 -15.51 -1.24 -1.29
N PHE A 71 -15.63 -1.76 -2.51
CA PHE A 71 -16.17 -1.04 -3.67
C PHE A 71 -17.61 -1.46 -4.03
N ASN A 72 -18.26 -2.35 -3.27
CA ASN A 72 -19.57 -2.91 -3.66
C ASN A 72 -20.66 -1.84 -3.88
N ASP A 73 -20.65 -0.75 -3.09
CA ASP A 73 -21.64 0.34 -3.18
C ASP A 73 -21.07 1.60 -3.86
N THR A 74 -19.89 1.49 -4.50
CA THR A 74 -19.17 2.63 -5.07
C THR A 74 -19.39 2.74 -6.57
N ILE A 75 -19.96 3.86 -7.00
CA ILE A 75 -20.29 4.11 -8.42
C ILE A 75 -19.07 4.64 -9.20
N PHE A 76 -18.26 5.48 -8.55
CA PHE A 76 -17.10 6.13 -9.16
C PHE A 76 -15.85 5.90 -8.31
N VAL A 77 -14.73 5.64 -8.98
CA VAL A 77 -13.43 5.45 -8.34
C VAL A 77 -12.39 6.33 -9.01
N ASP A 78 -11.54 6.94 -8.21
CA ASP A 78 -10.36 7.66 -8.69
C ASP A 78 -9.19 6.69 -8.83
N VAL A 79 -8.56 6.70 -10.01
CA VAL A 79 -7.45 5.79 -10.35
C VAL A 79 -6.22 6.58 -10.70
N VAL A 80 -5.11 6.28 -10.01
CA VAL A 80 -3.79 6.85 -10.28
C VAL A 80 -2.87 5.75 -10.80
N GLY A 81 -2.11 6.03 -11.85
CA GLY A 81 -1.15 5.10 -12.41
C GLY A 81 -0.10 5.80 -13.27
N THR A 82 1.04 5.13 -13.43
CA THR A 82 2.09 5.62 -14.33
C THR A 82 1.68 5.35 -15.77
N SER A 83 1.50 6.42 -16.55
CA SER A 83 1.17 6.32 -17.97
C SER A 83 2.32 5.71 -18.80
N LYS A 84 2.01 5.24 -20.01
CA LYS A 84 3.02 4.69 -20.92
C LYS A 84 3.92 5.81 -21.46
N GLY A 85 5.18 5.82 -21.07
CA GLY A 85 6.18 6.71 -21.62
C GLY A 85 6.37 6.49 -23.12
N LYS A 86 6.41 7.57 -23.90
CA LYS A 86 6.59 7.53 -25.37
C LYS A 86 8.01 7.88 -25.83
N GLY A 87 8.96 8.06 -24.90
CA GLY A 87 10.32 8.49 -25.20
C GLY A 87 10.39 9.95 -25.66
N PHE A 88 11.51 10.33 -26.28
CA PHE A 88 11.64 11.62 -26.94
C PHE A 88 10.69 11.65 -28.15
N GLN A 89 9.63 12.46 -28.07
CA GLN A 89 8.68 12.62 -29.16
C GLN A 89 9.08 13.83 -30.02
N GLY A 90 9.34 13.58 -31.31
CA GLY A 90 9.45 14.65 -32.30
C GLY A 90 8.10 15.31 -32.56
N VAL A 91 8.14 16.55 -33.05
CA VAL A 91 6.97 17.35 -33.44
C VAL A 91 6.33 16.87 -34.74
#